data_AF-A0A849DBG2-F1
#
_entry.id   AF-A0A849DBG2-F1
#
_cell.length_a   1.000
_cell.length_b   1.000
_cell.length_c   1.000
_cell.angle_alpha   90.00
_cell.angle_beta   90.00
_cell.angle_gamma   90.00
#
_symmetry.space_group_name_H-M   'P 1'
#
loop_
_entity.id
_entity.type
_entity.pdbx_description
1 polymer ?
#
loop_
_entity_poly.entity_id
_entity_poly.type
_entity_poly.pdbx_seq_one_letter_code
_entity_poly.pdbx_strand_id
1 'polypeptide(L)'
;MSTKTPNGLDKLGLNDIGDIYYNLSYDELQAHEVNSGECKISTSGTAMCDTGIFTGRSPKDKYFVDQAPSNEHIAWGDVNAKIDKKIYEELLDLTLTQLSGKNIYVTDVYAGASAASKRSVRFVTEVAWQAHFVKNMFIRPTESELERFVPDFTVYNACKAVDEKYKEHGMNSDVFVVFNVEDNVGIIGGTWYGGEMKKGIFSMMNYWLPLEGKLSMHCSANVGEEGDVCLFFGLSGTGKTTLSTD
;
A
#
# COMPACT_ATOMS: atom_id res chain seq x y z
N MET A 1 19.46 15.90 1.15
CA MET A 1 18.09 16.27 0.74
C MET A 1 17.85 15.69 -0.63
N SER A 2 16.78 14.91 -0.83
CA SER A 2 16.39 14.47 -2.17
C SER A 2 16.14 15.72 -3.01
N THR A 3 16.84 15.87 -4.14
CA THR A 3 16.66 17.01 -5.04
C THR A 3 15.44 16.84 -5.94
N LYS A 4 14.71 15.73 -5.81
CA LYS A 4 13.60 15.35 -6.67
C LYS A 4 12.29 15.56 -5.94
N THR A 5 11.37 16.26 -6.60
CA THR A 5 10.01 16.49 -6.12
C THR A 5 9.06 15.59 -6.93
N PRO A 6 8.11 14.89 -6.28
CA PRO A 6 7.14 14.07 -7.01
C PRO A 6 6.21 14.94 -7.86
N ASN A 7 5.88 14.49 -9.07
CA ASN A 7 4.86 15.11 -9.91
C ASN A 7 3.51 15.14 -9.16
N GLY A 8 2.80 16.26 -9.21
CA GLY A 8 1.48 16.41 -8.57
C GLY A 8 1.53 16.41 -7.04
N LEU A 9 2.64 16.88 -6.45
CA LEU A 9 2.76 17.06 -5.00
C LEU A 9 1.62 17.92 -4.41
N ASP A 10 1.24 18.98 -5.12
CA ASP A 10 0.14 19.89 -4.79
C ASP A 10 -1.22 19.18 -4.72
N LYS A 11 -1.35 18.01 -5.36
CA LYS A 11 -2.58 17.22 -5.39
C LYS A 11 -2.69 16.23 -4.22
N LEU A 12 -1.68 16.14 -3.35
CA LEU A 12 -1.73 15.23 -2.21
C LEU A 12 -2.69 15.69 -1.09
N GLY A 13 -3.16 16.95 -1.13
CA GLY A 13 -4.06 17.49 -0.10
C GLY A 13 -3.42 17.62 1.29
N LEU A 14 -2.08 17.59 1.36
CA LEU A 14 -1.33 17.75 2.60
C LEU A 14 -0.91 19.21 2.79
N ASN A 15 -0.98 19.69 4.03
CA ASN A 15 -0.62 21.05 4.41
C ASN A 15 0.72 21.07 5.16
N ASP A 16 1.46 22.18 5.01
CA ASP A 16 2.70 22.46 5.76
C ASP A 16 3.70 21.28 5.79
N ILE A 17 3.85 20.59 4.65
CA ILE A 17 4.74 19.45 4.52
C ILE A 17 6.18 19.88 4.88
N GLY A 18 6.84 19.09 5.72
CA GLY A 18 8.26 19.25 6.02
C GLY A 18 9.13 18.77 4.87
N ASP A 19 10.16 17.97 5.19
CA ASP A 19 11.00 17.36 4.16
C ASP A 19 10.25 16.29 3.38
N ILE A 20 10.45 16.30 2.05
CA ILE A 20 9.89 15.30 1.14
C ILE A 20 10.99 14.35 0.70
N TYR A 21 10.84 13.09 1.08
CA TYR A 21 11.76 12.01 0.73
C TYR A 21 11.18 11.19 -0.43
N TYR A 22 11.48 11.63 -1.64
CA TYR A 22 10.94 11.03 -2.85
C TYR A 22 11.82 9.90 -3.40
N ASN A 23 11.25 8.70 -3.54
CA ASN A 23 11.85 7.52 -4.18
C ASN A 23 13.31 7.21 -3.74
N LEU A 24 13.60 7.42 -2.44
CA LEU A 24 14.93 7.22 -1.85
C LEU A 24 15.57 5.89 -2.23
N SER A 25 16.89 5.90 -2.34
CA SER A 25 17.71 4.69 -2.52
C SER A 25 17.63 3.77 -1.28
N TYR A 26 18.09 2.54 -1.44
CA TYR A 26 18.15 1.58 -0.32
C TYR A 26 19.06 2.06 0.82
N ASP A 27 20.19 2.66 0.48
CA ASP A 27 21.15 3.18 1.46
C ASP A 27 20.56 4.36 2.23
N GLU A 28 19.87 5.28 1.54
CA GLU A 28 19.19 6.41 2.19
C GLU A 28 18.04 5.93 3.10
N LEU A 29 17.23 4.97 2.64
CA LEU A 29 16.15 4.40 3.46
C LEU A 29 16.70 3.71 4.71
N GLN A 30 17.72 2.85 4.58
CA GLN A 30 18.34 2.19 5.72
C GLN A 30 18.94 3.20 6.70
N ALA A 31 19.59 4.26 6.21
CA ALA A 31 20.10 5.32 7.07
C ALA A 31 18.98 6.03 7.84
N HIS A 32 17.87 6.35 7.18
CA HIS A 32 16.71 6.97 7.82
C HIS A 32 16.06 6.06 8.87
N GLU A 33 15.91 4.77 8.55
CA GLU A 33 15.36 3.77 9.46
C GLU A 33 16.15 3.67 10.77
N VAL A 34 17.49 3.67 10.67
CA VAL A 34 18.38 3.60 11.83
C VAL A 34 18.41 4.92 12.59
N ASN A 35 18.55 6.05 11.89
CA ASN A 35 18.66 7.37 12.50
C ASN A 35 17.38 7.80 13.22
N SER A 36 16.22 7.39 12.71
CA SER A 36 14.91 7.65 13.34
C SER A 36 14.56 6.64 14.43
N GLY A 37 15.42 5.63 14.68
CA GLY A 37 15.18 4.59 15.68
C GLY A 37 14.06 3.62 15.30
N GLU A 38 13.66 3.58 14.03
CA GLU A 38 12.59 2.71 13.53
C GLU A 38 13.04 1.25 13.38
N CYS A 39 14.31 1.06 13.02
CA CYS A 39 14.91 -0.26 12.82
C CYS A 39 16.20 -0.44 13.62
N LYS A 40 16.54 -1.71 13.88
CA LYS A 40 17.89 -2.14 14.28
C LYS A 40 18.54 -2.93 13.15
N ILE A 41 19.87 -2.86 13.04
CA ILE A 41 20.61 -3.63 12.04
C ILE A 41 21.00 -4.99 12.62
N SER A 42 20.70 -6.06 11.88
CA SER A 42 21.11 -7.42 12.21
C SER A 42 22.61 -7.64 11.94
N THR A 43 23.15 -8.77 12.38
CA THR A 43 24.54 -9.15 12.08
C THR A 43 24.81 -9.35 10.58
N SER A 44 23.78 -9.57 9.77
CA SER A 44 23.86 -9.68 8.31
C SER A 44 23.70 -8.34 7.58
N GLY A 45 23.58 -7.22 8.30
CA GLY A 45 23.33 -5.91 7.71
C GLY A 45 21.88 -5.66 7.31
N THR A 46 20.94 -6.52 7.72
CA THR A 46 19.52 -6.40 7.40
C THR A 46 18.81 -5.53 8.44
N ALA A 47 18.01 -4.57 8.01
CA ALA A 47 17.17 -3.77 8.91
C ALA A 47 16.02 -4.63 9.47
N MET A 48 15.81 -4.55 10.78
CA MET A 48 14.77 -5.23 11.54
C MET A 48 13.87 -4.20 12.21
N CYS A 49 12.59 -4.18 11.82
CA CYS A 49 11.55 -3.36 12.43
C CYS A 49 10.62 -4.20 13.31
N ASP A 50 9.94 -3.56 14.26
CA ASP A 50 8.84 -4.15 15.03
C ASP A 50 7.54 -3.43 14.65
N THR A 51 6.50 -4.17 14.26
CA THR A 51 5.20 -3.62 13.89
C THR A 51 4.25 -3.50 15.09
N GLY A 52 4.76 -3.72 16.30
CA GLY A 52 4.01 -3.61 17.55
C GLY A 52 2.95 -4.71 17.66
N ILE A 53 1.74 -4.32 18.08
CA ILE A 53 0.64 -5.26 18.33
C ILE A 53 0.11 -5.91 17.04
N PHE A 54 0.32 -5.27 15.89
CA PHE A 54 -0.16 -5.74 14.59
C PHE A 54 0.93 -6.56 13.88
N THR A 55 1.04 -7.84 14.25
CA THR A 55 2.00 -8.79 13.65
C THR A 55 1.45 -9.51 12.41
N GLY A 56 0.21 -9.19 12.03
CA GLY A 56 -0.50 -9.77 10.90
C GLY A 56 -1.55 -8.81 10.37
N ARG A 57 -2.32 -9.28 9.39
CA ARG A 57 -3.42 -8.50 8.83
C ARG A 57 -4.54 -8.29 9.85
N SER A 58 -5.34 -7.25 9.60
CA SER A 58 -6.61 -6.97 10.28
C SER A 58 -7.78 -7.07 9.31
N PRO A 59 -8.20 -8.29 8.87
CA PRO A 59 -9.21 -8.44 7.82
C PRO A 59 -10.56 -7.81 8.12
N LYS A 60 -10.91 -7.69 9.42
CA LYS A 60 -12.18 -7.10 9.87
C LYS A 60 -12.19 -5.57 9.85
N ASP A 61 -11.02 -4.95 9.74
CA ASP A 61 -10.84 -3.49 9.68
C ASP A 61 -10.63 -3.02 8.23
N LYS A 62 -10.90 -3.89 7.24
CA LYS A 62 -10.82 -3.58 5.82
C LYS A 62 -12.20 -3.22 5.27
N TYR A 63 -12.29 -2.05 4.63
CA TYR A 63 -13.54 -1.52 4.10
C TYR A 63 -13.38 -1.02 2.66
N PHE A 64 -14.49 -1.00 1.93
CA PHE A 64 -14.63 -0.32 0.64
C PHE A 64 -15.79 0.67 0.73
N VAL A 65 -15.58 1.86 0.16
CA VAL A 65 -16.63 2.89 0.13
C VAL A 65 -17.81 2.37 -0.69
N ASP A 66 -19.03 2.42 -0.13
CA ASP A 66 -20.25 2.07 -0.86
C ASP A 66 -20.67 3.25 -1.74
N GLN A 67 -20.02 3.37 -2.89
CA GLN A 67 -20.27 4.41 -3.87
C GLN A 67 -20.45 3.80 -5.25
N ALA A 68 -21.42 4.34 -6.00
CA ALA A 68 -21.63 3.99 -7.40
C ALA A 68 -20.59 4.70 -8.29
N PRO A 69 -20.13 4.06 -9.39
CA PRO A 69 -20.60 2.77 -9.90
C PRO A 69 -19.84 1.56 -9.37
N SER A 70 -18.74 1.73 -8.62
CA SER A 70 -17.86 0.61 -8.29
C SER A 70 -18.53 -0.44 -7.42
N ASN A 71 -19.47 -0.02 -6.57
CA ASN A 71 -20.21 -0.86 -5.66
C ASN A 71 -20.99 -1.99 -6.33
N GLU A 72 -21.36 -1.87 -7.61
CA GLU A 72 -22.03 -2.90 -8.38
C GLU A 72 -21.11 -4.12 -8.66
N HIS A 73 -19.80 -3.90 -8.62
CA HIS A 73 -18.79 -4.91 -8.94
C HIS A 73 -18.07 -5.46 -7.69
N ILE A 74 -18.37 -4.92 -6.50
CA ILE A 74 -17.77 -5.39 -5.24
C ILE A 74 -18.60 -6.54 -4.68
N ALA A 75 -17.94 -7.66 -4.39
CA ALA A 75 -18.56 -8.82 -3.73
C ALA A 75 -18.73 -8.55 -2.22
N TRP A 76 -19.79 -7.82 -1.85
CA TRP A 76 -20.09 -7.43 -0.48
C TRP A 76 -20.30 -8.63 0.47
N GLY A 77 -19.78 -8.53 1.69
CA GLY A 77 -19.93 -9.54 2.74
C GLY A 77 -18.87 -9.38 3.82
N ASP A 78 -18.68 -10.41 4.65
CA ASP A 78 -17.76 -10.36 5.80
C ASP A 78 -16.28 -10.05 5.44
N VAL A 79 -15.89 -10.29 4.18
CA VAL A 79 -14.53 -10.04 3.67
C VAL A 79 -14.39 -8.64 3.07
N ASN A 80 -15.44 -8.15 2.41
CA ASN A 80 -15.47 -6.83 1.79
C ASN A 80 -16.60 -6.04 2.46
N ALA A 81 -16.26 -5.39 3.57
CA ALA A 81 -17.20 -4.60 4.33
C ALA A 81 -17.43 -3.24 3.68
N LYS A 82 -18.65 -2.74 3.78
CA LYS A 82 -19.06 -1.42 3.30
C LYS A 82 -18.66 -0.35 4.31
N ILE A 83 -18.34 0.84 3.82
CA ILE A 83 -18.29 2.06 4.64
C ILE A 83 -18.99 3.19 3.90
N ASP A 84 -19.74 4.01 4.63
CA ASP A 84 -20.40 5.17 4.05
C ASP A 84 -19.38 6.20 3.58
N LYS A 85 -19.67 6.85 2.45
CA LYS A 85 -18.81 7.88 1.88
C LYS A 85 -18.46 8.98 2.88
N LYS A 86 -19.45 9.43 3.67
CA LYS A 86 -19.24 10.47 4.69
C LYS A 86 -18.23 10.04 5.76
N ILE A 87 -18.29 8.78 6.21
CA ILE A 87 -17.35 8.26 7.19
C ILE A 87 -15.95 8.17 6.57
N TYR A 88 -15.85 7.70 5.33
CA TYR A 88 -14.59 7.71 4.59
C TYR A 88 -14.00 9.14 4.47
N GLU A 89 -14.82 10.16 4.20
CA GLU A 89 -14.37 11.55 4.14
C GLU A 89 -13.80 12.02 5.49
N GLU A 90 -14.43 11.66 6.63
CA GLU A 90 -13.89 11.93 7.97
C GLU A 90 -12.55 11.21 8.21
N LEU A 91 -12.43 9.94 7.81
CA LEU A 91 -11.20 9.17 7.94
C LEU A 91 -10.08 9.65 7.00
N LEU A 92 -10.44 10.14 5.81
CA LEU A 92 -9.50 10.76 4.87
C LEU A 92 -8.96 12.06 5.46
N ASP A 93 -9.81 12.92 6.00
CA ASP A 93 -9.38 14.15 6.67
C ASP A 93 -8.46 13.87 7.86
N LEU A 94 -8.78 12.87 8.68
CA LEU A 94 -7.92 12.38 9.76
C LEU A 94 -6.55 11.91 9.23
N THR A 95 -6.55 11.14 8.15
CA THR A 95 -5.33 10.62 7.52
C THR A 95 -4.45 11.75 6.97
N LEU A 96 -5.03 12.70 6.25
CA LEU A 96 -4.31 13.84 5.67
C LEU A 96 -3.81 14.79 6.77
N THR A 97 -4.61 15.03 7.81
CA THR A 97 -4.19 15.80 8.99
C THR A 97 -3.01 15.14 9.69
N GLN A 98 -3.06 13.81 9.87
CA GLN A 98 -1.95 13.06 10.47
C GLN A 98 -0.65 13.19 9.65
N LEU A 99 -0.71 13.24 8.33
CA LEU A 99 0.48 13.34 7.48
C LEU A 99 0.94 14.79 7.23
N SER A 100 0.06 15.77 7.42
CA SER A 100 0.36 17.20 7.31
C SER A 100 1.31 17.66 8.42
N GLY A 101 2.11 18.70 8.18
CA GLY A 101 3.07 19.21 9.16
C GLY A 101 4.28 18.31 9.41
N LYS A 102 4.45 17.22 8.66
CA LYS A 102 5.49 16.20 8.87
C LYS A 102 6.42 16.06 7.68
N ASN A 103 7.56 15.43 7.95
CA ASN A 103 8.37 14.84 6.90
C ASN A 103 7.64 13.60 6.35
N ILE A 104 7.58 13.48 5.03
CA ILE A 104 6.89 12.38 4.36
C ILE A 104 7.81 11.65 3.39
N TYR A 105 7.57 10.36 3.24
CA TYR A 105 8.16 9.54 2.19
C TYR A 105 7.12 9.35 1.09
N VAL A 106 7.51 9.69 -0.13
CA VAL A 106 6.68 9.46 -1.32
C VAL A 106 7.38 8.40 -2.15
N THR A 107 6.70 7.28 -2.39
CA THR A 107 7.25 6.14 -3.13
C THR A 107 6.34 5.79 -4.29
N ASP A 108 6.76 6.16 -5.49
CA ASP A 108 6.12 5.84 -6.76
C ASP A 108 6.62 4.48 -7.26
N VAL A 109 5.69 3.56 -7.49
CA VAL A 109 5.94 2.17 -7.90
C VAL A 109 4.91 1.69 -8.92
N TYR A 110 5.20 0.56 -9.55
CA TYR A 110 4.25 -0.15 -10.42
C TYR A 110 3.74 -1.45 -9.78
N ALA A 111 2.47 -1.75 -10.01
CA ALA A 111 1.88 -3.07 -9.80
C ALA A 111 1.54 -3.70 -11.16
N GLY A 112 1.98 -4.93 -11.40
CA GLY A 112 1.83 -5.62 -12.69
C GLY A 112 2.99 -5.34 -13.65
N ALA A 113 3.65 -6.41 -14.11
CA ALA A 113 4.85 -6.31 -14.94
C ALA A 113 4.56 -6.01 -16.42
N SER A 114 3.40 -6.43 -16.93
CA SER A 114 3.03 -6.21 -18.34
C SER A 114 2.49 -4.80 -18.54
N ALA A 115 2.80 -4.15 -19.66
CA ALA A 115 2.26 -2.83 -19.98
C ALA A 115 0.72 -2.79 -19.99
N ALA A 116 0.07 -3.89 -20.38
CA ALA A 116 -1.39 -3.99 -20.45
C ALA A 116 -2.06 -4.06 -19.06
N SER A 117 -1.37 -4.54 -18.03
CA SER A 117 -1.92 -4.68 -16.67
C SER A 117 -1.24 -3.78 -15.63
N LYS A 118 -0.22 -3.03 -16.04
CA LYS A 118 0.53 -2.13 -15.19
C LYS A 118 -0.40 -1.07 -14.57
N ARG A 119 -0.20 -0.80 -13.29
CA ARG A 119 -0.82 0.28 -12.54
C ARG A 119 0.26 1.10 -11.85
N SER A 120 0.17 2.42 -11.99
CA SER A 120 1.03 3.39 -11.32
C SER A 120 0.46 3.64 -9.93
N VAL A 121 1.20 3.26 -8.89
CA VAL A 121 0.76 3.42 -7.49
C VAL A 121 1.71 4.34 -6.75
N ARG A 122 1.16 5.37 -6.11
CA ARG A 122 1.90 6.23 -5.20
C ARG A 122 1.60 5.84 -3.76
N PHE A 123 2.64 5.68 -2.95
CA PHE A 123 2.51 5.54 -1.51
C PHE A 123 3.02 6.80 -0.82
N VAL A 124 2.28 7.28 0.18
CA VAL A 124 2.67 8.39 1.05
C VAL A 124 2.69 7.88 2.49
N THR A 125 3.85 7.94 3.14
CA THR A 125 4.05 7.44 4.52
C THR A 125 4.81 8.46 5.35
N GLU A 126 4.70 8.38 6.69
CA GLU A 126 5.51 9.18 7.63
C GLU A 126 6.63 8.38 8.30
N VAL A 127 6.91 7.17 7.81
CA VAL A 127 7.84 6.20 8.42
C VAL A 127 8.72 5.58 7.32
N ALA A 128 10.04 5.59 7.52
CA ALA A 128 11.03 5.21 6.51
C ALA A 128 10.92 3.72 6.13
N TRP A 129 10.81 2.82 7.12
CA TRP A 129 10.76 1.39 6.86
C TRP A 129 9.52 0.99 6.03
N GLN A 130 8.43 1.75 6.13
CA GLN A 130 7.22 1.52 5.33
C GLN A 130 7.45 1.85 3.85
N ALA A 131 8.19 2.93 3.56
CA ALA A 131 8.61 3.27 2.20
C ALA A 131 9.57 2.20 1.64
N HIS A 132 10.50 1.71 2.47
CA HIS A 132 11.38 0.60 2.10
C HIS A 132 10.59 -0.69 1.81
N PHE A 133 9.59 -1.03 2.64
CA PHE A 133 8.71 -2.16 2.37
C PHE A 133 8.05 -2.06 0.99
N VAL A 134 7.48 -0.89 0.65
CA VAL A 134 6.88 -0.65 -0.67
C VAL A 134 7.92 -0.81 -1.79
N LYS A 135 9.11 -0.21 -1.64
CA LYS A 135 10.21 -0.31 -2.62
C LYS A 135 10.64 -1.76 -2.90
N ASN A 136 10.55 -2.63 -1.90
CA ASN A 136 10.83 -4.07 -2.03
C ASN A 136 9.69 -4.84 -2.68
N MET A 137 8.44 -4.51 -2.32
CA MET A 137 7.30 -5.34 -2.71
C MET A 137 6.77 -5.08 -4.11
N PHE A 138 7.02 -3.89 -4.67
CA PHE A 138 6.48 -3.46 -5.96
C PHE A 138 7.58 -3.26 -7.00
N ILE A 139 7.17 -3.11 -8.26
CA ILE A 139 8.10 -2.91 -9.38
C ILE A 139 8.59 -1.46 -9.33
N ARG A 140 9.91 -1.29 -9.31
CA ARG A 140 10.54 0.03 -9.27
C ARG A 140 10.55 0.66 -10.67
N PRO A 141 10.02 1.89 -10.84
CA PRO A 141 10.15 2.62 -12.09
C PRO A 141 11.62 2.99 -12.34
N THR A 142 11.96 3.16 -13.61
CA THR A 142 13.22 3.80 -14.02
C THR A 142 13.17 5.31 -13.76
N GLU A 143 14.32 5.97 -13.73
CA GLU A 143 14.40 7.42 -13.54
C GLU A 143 13.59 8.20 -14.59
N SER A 144 13.65 7.78 -15.86
CA SER A 144 12.85 8.39 -16.92
C SER A 144 11.34 8.17 -16.78
N GLU A 145 10.93 7.06 -16.15
CA GLU A 145 9.53 6.80 -15.84
C GLU A 145 9.06 7.68 -14.66
N LEU A 146 9.92 7.91 -13.66
CA LEU A 146 9.61 8.79 -12.52
C LEU A 146 9.35 10.24 -12.95
N GLU A 147 10.14 10.76 -13.90
CA GLU A 147 9.96 12.12 -14.44
C GLU A 147 8.55 12.36 -15.02
N ARG A 148 7.87 11.31 -15.47
CA ARG A 148 6.54 11.37 -16.11
C ARG A 148 5.47 10.63 -15.31
N PHE A 149 5.78 10.26 -14.07
CA PHE A 149 4.91 9.42 -13.27
C PHE A 149 3.62 10.16 -12.93
N VAL A 150 2.49 9.50 -13.18
CA VAL A 150 1.16 9.93 -12.76
C VAL A 150 0.52 8.73 -12.07
N PRO A 151 0.14 8.83 -10.79
CA PRO A 151 -0.46 7.70 -10.09
C PRO A 151 -1.87 7.43 -10.63
N ASP A 152 -2.16 6.17 -10.92
CA ASP A 152 -3.52 5.66 -11.12
C ASP A 152 -4.22 5.49 -9.77
N PHE A 153 -3.46 5.23 -8.70
CA PHE A 153 -3.98 5.04 -7.35
C PHE A 153 -2.99 5.56 -6.30
N THR A 154 -3.49 6.22 -5.26
CA THR A 154 -2.65 6.75 -4.16
C THR A 154 -3.02 6.08 -2.84
N VAL A 155 -2.02 5.61 -2.10
CA VAL A 155 -2.20 5.04 -0.76
C VAL A 155 -1.55 5.95 0.26
N TYR A 156 -2.33 6.46 1.21
CA TYR A 156 -1.85 7.19 2.37
C TYR A 156 -1.76 6.24 3.56
N ASN A 157 -0.55 6.05 4.08
CA ASN A 157 -0.32 5.25 5.27
C ASN A 157 -0.04 6.18 6.46
N ALA A 158 -1.11 6.46 7.20
CA ALA A 158 -1.13 7.23 8.43
C ALA A 158 -1.21 6.27 9.64
N CYS A 159 -0.32 5.28 9.72
CA CYS A 159 -0.35 4.21 10.72
C CYS A 159 -0.40 4.66 12.19
N LYS A 160 -0.06 5.93 12.47
CA LYS A 160 -0.11 6.56 13.79
C LYS A 160 -1.47 7.23 14.11
N ALA A 161 -2.34 7.45 13.13
CA ALA A 161 -3.71 7.90 13.36
C ALA A 161 -4.61 6.72 13.73
N VAL A 162 -5.59 6.94 14.59
CA VAL A 162 -6.63 5.98 14.95
C VAL A 162 -7.99 6.65 14.91
N ASP A 163 -9.03 5.91 14.55
CA ASP A 163 -10.40 6.43 14.58
C ASP A 163 -10.99 6.32 16.00
N GLU A 164 -10.94 7.42 16.76
CA GLU A 164 -11.53 7.47 18.10
C GLU A 164 -13.06 7.31 18.10
N LYS A 165 -13.71 7.54 16.95
CA LYS A 165 -15.17 7.45 16.78
C LYS A 165 -15.62 6.13 16.16
N TYR A 166 -14.77 5.12 16.05
CA TYR A 166 -15.08 3.88 15.33
C TYR A 166 -16.39 3.21 15.75
N LYS A 167 -16.78 3.32 17.03
CA LYS A 167 -18.05 2.80 17.55
C LYS A 167 -19.26 3.53 16.98
N GLU A 168 -19.17 4.85 16.83
CA GLU A 168 -20.21 5.68 16.21
C GLU A 168 -20.29 5.42 14.71
N HIS A 169 -19.14 5.17 14.08
CA HIS A 169 -19.03 4.77 12.68
C HIS A 169 -19.48 3.31 12.40
N GLY A 170 -19.78 2.53 13.45
CA GLY A 170 -20.16 1.11 13.31
C GLY A 170 -19.02 0.21 12.81
N MET A 171 -17.77 0.63 13.00
CA MET A 171 -16.57 -0.09 12.58
C MET A 171 -16.13 -1.12 13.63
N ASN A 172 -15.26 -2.05 13.23
CA ASN A 172 -14.82 -3.17 14.07
C ASN A 172 -13.88 -2.71 15.19
N SER A 173 -12.95 -1.80 14.88
CA SER A 173 -12.00 -1.23 15.84
C SER A 173 -11.57 0.18 15.41
N ASP A 174 -10.66 0.79 16.15
CA ASP A 174 -10.03 2.09 15.87
C ASP A 174 -9.01 2.03 14.71
N VAL A 175 -8.75 0.84 14.17
CA VAL A 175 -7.95 0.60 12.96
C VAL A 175 -8.83 0.72 11.72
N PHE A 176 -8.27 1.24 10.64
CA PHE A 176 -8.98 1.32 9.37
C PHE A 176 -8.05 1.09 8.17
N VAL A 177 -8.52 0.28 7.23
CA VAL A 177 -7.90 0.04 5.92
C VAL A 177 -9.00 0.23 4.88
N VAL A 178 -9.14 1.43 4.36
CA VAL A 178 -10.29 1.81 3.52
C VAL A 178 -9.83 2.08 2.09
N PHE A 179 -10.60 1.61 1.11
CA PHE A 179 -10.38 1.87 -0.31
C PHE A 179 -11.60 2.56 -0.92
N ASN A 180 -11.35 3.67 -1.61
CA ASN A 180 -12.32 4.35 -2.46
C ASN A 180 -11.89 4.18 -3.93
N VAL A 181 -12.73 3.48 -4.69
CA VAL A 181 -12.44 3.14 -6.10
C VAL A 181 -12.62 4.36 -6.99
N GLU A 182 -13.63 5.18 -6.75
CA GLU A 182 -13.95 6.37 -7.52
C GLU A 182 -12.88 7.45 -7.35
N ASP A 183 -12.43 7.67 -6.11
CA ASP A 183 -11.38 8.65 -5.81
C ASP A 183 -9.98 8.13 -6.14
N ASN A 184 -9.85 6.82 -6.41
CA ASN A 184 -8.58 6.12 -6.57
C ASN A 184 -7.62 6.30 -5.38
N VAL A 185 -8.17 6.17 -4.17
CA VAL A 185 -7.45 6.37 -2.91
C VAL A 185 -7.61 5.19 -1.97
N GLY A 186 -6.51 4.80 -1.33
CA GLY A 186 -6.49 3.94 -0.16
C GLY A 186 -5.96 4.68 1.06
N ILE A 187 -6.55 4.45 2.23
CA ILE A 187 -6.09 5.01 3.51
C ILE A 187 -5.87 3.89 4.52
N ILE A 188 -4.78 3.99 5.29
CA ILE A 188 -4.40 3.04 6.33
C ILE A 188 -4.14 3.82 7.62
N GLY A 189 -4.81 3.45 8.70
CA GLY A 189 -4.62 4.00 10.04
C GLY A 189 -4.63 2.91 11.12
N GLY A 190 -3.94 3.19 12.22
CA GLY A 190 -3.88 2.37 13.44
C GLY A 190 -2.96 1.16 13.35
N THR A 191 -2.85 0.55 12.17
CA THR A 191 -2.00 -0.62 11.95
C THR A 191 -0.64 -0.26 11.36
N TRP A 192 0.40 -0.83 11.94
CA TRP A 192 1.78 -0.74 11.44
C TRP A 192 2.16 -1.94 10.58
N TYR A 193 1.24 -2.87 10.30
CA TYR A 193 1.57 -4.07 9.55
C TYR A 193 1.75 -3.77 8.05
N GLY A 194 2.99 -3.83 7.55
CA GLY A 194 3.30 -3.50 6.15
C GLY A 194 2.53 -4.35 5.11
N GLY A 195 2.10 -5.56 5.50
CA GLY A 195 1.30 -6.43 4.64
C GLY A 195 -0.03 -5.82 4.19
N GLU A 196 -0.57 -4.81 4.88
CA GLU A 196 -1.78 -4.09 4.44
C GLU A 196 -1.54 -3.27 3.17
N MET A 197 -0.38 -2.63 3.02
CA MET A 197 -0.02 -1.92 1.78
C MET A 197 0.06 -2.89 0.59
N LYS A 198 0.68 -4.06 0.78
CA LYS A 198 0.80 -5.11 -0.25
C LYS A 198 -0.57 -5.70 -0.61
N LYS A 199 -1.34 -6.12 0.39
CA LYS A 199 -2.61 -6.82 0.17
C LYS A 199 -3.75 -5.88 -0.20
N GLY A 200 -3.65 -4.60 0.14
CA GLY A 200 -4.49 -3.53 -0.37
C GLY A 200 -4.41 -3.41 -1.89
N ILE A 201 -3.21 -3.19 -2.43
CA ILE A 201 -3.03 -3.12 -3.89
C ILE A 201 -3.38 -4.45 -4.55
N PHE A 202 -3.04 -5.60 -3.96
CA PHE A 202 -3.49 -6.88 -4.50
C PHE A 202 -5.03 -7.00 -4.55
N SER A 203 -5.75 -6.45 -3.58
CA SER A 203 -7.21 -6.38 -3.61
C SER A 203 -7.71 -5.52 -4.76
N MET A 204 -7.07 -4.36 -5.00
CA MET A 204 -7.41 -3.50 -6.13
C MET A 204 -7.10 -4.14 -7.49
N MET A 205 -5.99 -4.88 -7.62
CA MET A 205 -5.70 -5.66 -8.83
C MET A 205 -6.75 -6.76 -9.07
N ASN A 206 -7.27 -7.39 -8.00
CA ASN A 206 -8.38 -8.35 -8.09
C ASN A 206 -9.72 -7.69 -8.46
N TYR A 207 -9.85 -6.37 -8.32
CA TYR A 207 -11.00 -5.61 -8.78
C TYR A 207 -10.85 -5.17 -10.24
N TRP A 208 -9.73 -4.50 -10.57
CA TRP A 208 -9.53 -3.91 -11.90
C TRP A 208 -9.33 -4.95 -13.00
N LEU A 209 -8.49 -5.96 -12.78
CA LEU A 209 -8.10 -6.87 -13.85
C LEU A 209 -9.28 -7.71 -14.38
N PRO A 210 -10.17 -8.28 -13.54
CA PRO A 210 -11.33 -9.01 -14.05
C PRO A 210 -12.29 -8.16 -14.88
N LEU A 211 -12.48 -6.88 -14.52
CA LEU A 211 -13.30 -5.94 -15.29
C LEU A 211 -12.69 -5.63 -16.67
N GLU A 212 -11.39 -5.86 -16.84
CA GLU A 212 -10.66 -5.77 -18.10
C GLU A 212 -10.50 -7.12 -18.82
N GLY A 213 -11.22 -8.17 -18.37
CA GLY A 213 -11.13 -9.51 -18.94
C GLY A 213 -9.82 -10.25 -18.64
N LYS A 214 -9.10 -9.85 -17.59
CA LYS A 214 -7.82 -10.46 -17.17
C LYS A 214 -7.98 -11.21 -15.85
N LEU A 215 -7.48 -12.44 -15.80
CA LEU A 215 -7.51 -13.25 -14.58
C LEU A 215 -6.43 -12.79 -13.60
N SER A 216 -6.85 -12.31 -12.42
CA SER A 216 -5.96 -12.06 -11.29
C SER A 216 -5.88 -13.30 -10.40
N MET A 217 -4.67 -13.65 -9.95
CA MET A 217 -4.40 -14.92 -9.26
C MET A 217 -3.56 -14.71 -8.01
N HIS A 218 -3.91 -15.43 -6.94
CA HIS A 218 -3.07 -15.54 -5.75
C HIS A 218 -2.26 -16.84 -5.79
N CYS A 219 -1.26 -16.88 -6.66
CA CYS A 219 -0.37 -18.01 -6.86
C CYS A 219 1.10 -17.55 -6.91
N SER A 220 2.03 -18.49 -6.79
CA SER A 220 3.38 -18.32 -7.33
C SER A 220 3.45 -18.92 -8.73
N ALA A 221 4.52 -18.60 -9.47
CA ALA A 221 4.76 -19.12 -10.80
C ALA A 221 6.27 -19.29 -11.04
N ASN A 222 6.65 -20.29 -11.81
CA ASN A 222 7.98 -20.46 -12.39
C ASN A 222 7.87 -20.92 -13.86
N VAL A 223 9.01 -21.00 -14.54
CA VAL A 223 9.10 -21.39 -15.96
C VAL A 223 10.27 -22.35 -16.14
N GLY A 224 10.04 -23.47 -16.81
CA GLY A 224 11.08 -24.43 -17.16
C GLY A 224 11.97 -23.94 -18.32
N GLU A 225 13.08 -24.63 -18.58
CA GLU A 225 14.00 -24.29 -19.67
C GLU A 225 13.34 -24.35 -21.06
N GLU A 226 12.29 -25.17 -21.22
CA GLU A 226 11.51 -25.29 -22.46
C GLU A 226 10.39 -24.24 -22.57
N GLY A 227 10.25 -23.37 -21.57
CA GLY A 227 9.23 -22.30 -21.55
C GLY A 227 7.87 -22.73 -21.01
N ASP A 228 7.77 -23.91 -20.41
CA ASP A 228 6.56 -24.41 -19.75
C ASP A 228 6.33 -23.69 -18.41
N VAL A 229 5.15 -23.09 -18.24
CA VAL A 229 4.79 -22.29 -17.07
C VAL A 229 3.98 -23.12 -16.09
N CYS A 230 4.39 -23.13 -14.82
CA CYS A 230 3.63 -23.74 -13.73
C CYS A 230 3.08 -22.68 -12.78
N LEU A 231 1.84 -22.88 -12.31
CA LEU A 231 1.17 -22.01 -11.34
C LEU A 231 0.85 -22.78 -10.07
N PHE A 232 1.24 -22.23 -8.92
CA PHE A 232 1.06 -22.87 -7.61
C PHE A 232 0.08 -22.08 -6.75
N PHE A 233 -1.14 -22.59 -6.60
CA PHE A 233 -2.16 -22.00 -5.74
C PHE A 233 -2.08 -22.54 -4.30
N GLY A 234 -2.41 -21.70 -3.32
CA GLY A 234 -2.40 -22.10 -1.92
C GLY A 234 -2.50 -20.92 -0.95
N LEU A 235 -2.77 -21.21 0.33
CA LEU A 235 -2.81 -20.20 1.39
C LEU A 235 -1.40 -19.87 1.92
N SER A 236 -1.30 -18.89 2.81
CA SER A 236 -0.01 -18.58 3.47
C SER A 236 0.49 -19.81 4.23
N GLY A 237 1.77 -20.14 4.10
CA GLY A 237 2.37 -21.31 4.76
C GLY A 237 2.18 -22.67 4.07
N THR A 238 1.45 -22.76 2.95
CA THR A 238 1.18 -24.05 2.27
C THR A 238 2.21 -24.42 1.20
N GLY A 239 3.45 -23.92 1.29
CA GLY A 239 4.55 -24.30 0.39
C GLY A 239 4.66 -23.54 -0.94
N LYS A 240 3.76 -22.60 -1.29
CA LYS A 240 3.83 -21.84 -2.56
C LYS A 240 5.22 -21.28 -2.88
N THR A 241 5.84 -20.60 -1.91
CA THR A 241 7.16 -19.96 -2.09
C THR A 241 8.26 -21.01 -2.19
N THR A 242 8.19 -22.05 -1.36
CA THR A 242 9.20 -23.13 -1.33
C THR A 242 9.19 -23.92 -2.63
N LEU A 243 8.01 -24.26 -3.15
CA LEU A 243 7.86 -25.08 -4.35
C LEU A 243 8.07 -24.31 -5.66
N SER A 244 7.95 -22.98 -5.65
CA SER A 244 8.20 -22.16 -6.84
C SER A 244 9.67 -21.76 -7.00
N THR A 245 10.52 -22.05 -6.01
CA THR A 245 11.95 -21.73 -6.05
C THR A 245 12.71 -22.99 -6.44
N ASP A 246 12.65 -23.32 -7.73
CA ASP A 246 13.35 -24.43 -8.38
C ASP A 246 14.39 -23.85 -9.35
#